data_AF-A0AB39HIL4-F1
#
_entry.id   AF-A0AB39HIL4-F1
#
_cell.length_a   1.000
_cell.length_b   1.000
_cell.length_c   1.000
_cell.angle_alpha   90.00
_cell.angle_beta   90.00
_cell.angle_gamma   90.00
#
_symmetry.space_group_name_H-M   'P 1'
#
loop_
_entity.id
_entity.type
_entity.pdbx_description
1 polymer ?
#
loop_
_entity_poly.entity_id
_entity_poly.type
_entity_poly.pdbx_seq_one_letter_code
_entity_poly.pdbx_strand_id
1 'polypeptide(L)'
;MAFDWLSLPVVVAGISVLLSVVLMLALVRVARKLALNSDHQRQQQRQVEKEHQKQNKQILELRSVLVGLGHKVNQQQSELQLLNERIAEIENADKDGRLYSRANKMVQLGADINEIIEECELPKAEAELMLSLQKKMAAQSSKKPRSSSPSRTQRSSVDRQR
;
A
#
# COMPACT_ATOMS: atom_id res chain seq x y z
N MET A 1 77.40 16.14 -76.21
CA MET A 1 76.51 15.33 -75.33
C MET A 1 76.38 16.02 -73.98
N ALA A 2 75.73 17.19 -73.92
CA ALA A 2 75.64 18.03 -72.70
C ALA A 2 74.22 18.56 -72.43
N PHE A 3 73.20 17.98 -73.09
CA PHE A 3 71.81 18.45 -73.02
C PHE A 3 70.94 17.71 -71.99
N ASP A 4 71.45 16.65 -71.37
CA ASP A 4 70.68 15.80 -70.45
C ASP A 4 70.69 16.29 -68.99
N TRP A 5 71.60 17.19 -68.60
CA TRP A 5 71.68 17.70 -67.22
C TRP A 5 70.60 18.74 -66.89
N LEU A 6 70.03 19.43 -67.90
CA LEU A 6 69.05 20.51 -67.68
C LEU A 6 67.59 20.01 -67.65
N SER A 7 67.29 18.88 -68.29
CA SER A 7 65.93 18.32 -68.39
C SER A 7 65.54 17.47 -67.19
N LEU A 8 66.49 16.75 -66.58
CA LEU A 8 66.29 15.93 -65.37
C LEU A 8 65.70 16.71 -64.17
N PRO A 9 66.22 17.89 -63.75
CA PRO A 9 65.66 18.61 -62.61
C PRO A 9 64.24 19.11 -62.85
N VAL A 10 63.88 19.46 -64.09
CA VAL A 10 62.53 19.93 -64.46
C VAL A 10 61.52 18.79 -64.34
N VAL A 11 61.88 17.58 -64.80
CA VAL A 11 61.02 16.40 -64.68
C VAL A 11 60.84 16.00 -63.21
N VAL A 12 61.91 16.01 -62.41
CA VAL A 12 61.84 15.70 -60.97
C VAL A 12 60.97 16.71 -60.22
N ALA A 13 61.09 18.01 -60.54
CA ALA A 13 60.25 19.05 -59.95
C ALA A 13 58.77 18.90 -60.34
N GLY A 14 58.47 18.51 -61.58
CA GLY A 14 57.11 18.24 -62.02
C GLY A 14 56.47 17.07 -61.26
N ILE A 15 57.23 15.99 -61.06
CA ILE A 15 56.77 14.81 -60.32
C ILE A 15 56.54 15.14 -58.84
N SER A 16 57.42 15.92 -58.19
CA SER A 16 57.26 16.30 -56.78
C SER A 16 56.02 17.18 -56.56
N VAL A 17 55.75 18.12 -57.48
CA VAL A 17 54.53 18.94 -57.44
C VAL A 17 53.29 18.06 -57.63
N LEU A 18 53.28 17.17 -58.62
CA LEU A 18 52.16 16.24 -58.83
C LEU A 18 51.91 15.35 -57.61
N LEU A 19 52.96 14.78 -57.00
CA LEU A 19 52.84 13.98 -55.79
C LEU A 19 52.29 14.78 -54.62
N SER A 20 52.75 16.03 -54.44
CA SER A 20 52.25 16.91 -53.37
C SER A 20 50.78 17.25 -53.56
N VAL A 21 50.34 17.51 -54.80
CA VAL A 21 48.94 17.80 -55.12
C VAL A 21 48.06 16.57 -54.90
N VAL A 22 48.52 15.38 -55.33
CA VAL A 22 47.80 14.12 -55.10
C VAL A 22 47.69 13.82 -53.60
N LEU A 23 48.76 14.01 -52.84
CA LEU A 23 48.75 13.84 -51.39
C LEU A 23 47.78 14.83 -50.72
N MET A 24 47.80 16.10 -51.12
CA MET A 24 46.89 17.13 -50.62
C MET A 24 45.42 16.77 -50.90
N LEU A 25 45.11 16.30 -52.12
CA LEU A 25 43.76 15.86 -52.47
C LEU A 25 43.32 14.62 -51.68
N ALA A 26 44.24 13.67 -51.45
CA ALA A 26 43.97 12.50 -50.62
C ALA A 26 43.67 12.89 -49.16
N LEU A 27 44.46 13.80 -48.58
CA LEU A 27 44.24 14.32 -47.23
C LEU A 27 42.89 15.04 -47.10
N VAL A 28 42.53 15.88 -48.08
CA VAL A 28 41.22 16.56 -48.11
C VAL A 28 40.07 15.55 -48.23
N ARG A 29 40.21 14.50 -49.05
CA ARG A 29 39.21 13.44 -49.18
C ARG A 29 39.03 12.65 -47.89
N VAL A 30 40.13 12.29 -47.22
CA VAL A 30 40.11 11.58 -45.93
C VAL A 30 39.49 12.46 -44.84
N ALA A 31 39.88 13.73 -44.74
CA ALA A 31 39.31 14.68 -43.80
C ALA A 31 37.79 14.85 -43.98
N ARG A 32 37.31 14.96 -45.23
CA ARG A 32 35.87 15.03 -45.53
C ARG A 32 35.12 13.74 -45.14
N LYS A 33 35.70 12.55 -45.39
CA LYS A 33 35.09 11.28 -44.99
C LYS A 33 35.05 11.12 -43.46
N LEU A 34 36.11 11.52 -42.76
CA LEU A 34 36.15 11.52 -41.30
C LEU A 34 35.09 12.45 -40.70
N ALA A 35 34.91 13.64 -41.28
CA ALA A 35 33.87 14.59 -40.85
C ALA A 35 32.46 13.99 -41.00
N LEU A 36 32.13 13.42 -42.16
CA LEU A 36 30.82 12.78 -42.39
C LEU A 36 30.58 11.58 -41.47
N ASN A 37 31.60 10.74 -41.26
CA ASN A 37 31.49 9.60 -40.34
C ASN A 37 31.30 10.06 -38.88
N SER A 38 31.96 11.16 -38.48
CA SER A 38 31.78 11.75 -37.15
C SER A 38 30.36 12.26 -36.95
N ASP A 39 29.77 12.89 -37.97
CA ASP A 39 28.39 13.36 -37.92
C ASP A 39 27.39 12.20 -37.79
N HIS A 40 27.58 11.11 -38.54
CA HIS A 40 26.75 9.90 -38.38
C HIS A 40 26.86 9.30 -36.97
N GLN A 41 28.08 9.19 -36.42
CA GLN A 41 28.27 8.69 -35.06
C GLN A 41 27.61 9.61 -34.02
N ARG A 42 27.71 10.93 -34.19
CA ARG A 42 27.03 11.91 -33.32
C ARG A 42 25.51 11.76 -33.37
N GLN A 43 24.93 11.48 -34.53
CA GLN A 43 23.49 11.25 -34.65
C GLN A 43 23.06 9.97 -33.95
N GLN A 44 23.80 8.87 -34.11
CA GLN A 44 23.53 7.61 -33.41
C GLN A 44 23.64 7.77 -31.90
N GLN A 45 24.68 8.45 -31.39
CA GLN A 45 24.79 8.72 -29.96
C GLN A 45 23.63 9.56 -29.43
N ARG A 46 23.16 10.56 -30.19
CA ARG A 46 21.98 11.34 -29.79
C ARG A 46 20.70 10.51 -29.74
N GLN A 47 20.56 9.49 -30.58
CA GLN A 47 19.41 8.59 -30.53
C GLN A 47 19.45 7.71 -29.28
N VAL A 48 20.61 7.08 -29.02
CA VAL A 48 20.83 6.25 -27.83
C VAL A 48 20.64 7.06 -26.54
N GLU A 49 21.16 8.29 -26.48
CA GLU A 49 20.96 9.21 -25.35
C GLU A 49 19.48 9.52 -25.12
N LYS A 50 18.71 9.77 -26.19
CA LYS A 50 17.26 10.01 -26.10
C LYS A 50 16.52 8.78 -25.60
N GLU A 51 16.90 7.59 -26.04
CA GLU A 51 16.32 6.33 -25.58
C GLU A 51 16.60 6.10 -24.09
N HIS A 52 17.85 6.30 -23.66
CA HIS A 52 18.22 6.25 -22.24
C HIS A 52 17.45 7.26 -21.40
N GLN A 53 17.32 8.50 -21.87
CA GLN A 53 16.53 9.52 -21.19
C GLN A 53 15.05 9.12 -21.08
N LYS A 54 14.48 8.53 -22.13
CA LYS A 54 13.09 8.04 -22.11
C LYS A 54 12.92 6.91 -21.10
N GLN A 55 13.84 5.94 -21.08
CA GLN A 55 13.83 4.84 -20.11
C GLN A 55 13.99 5.35 -18.68
N ASN A 56 14.91 6.28 -18.43
CA ASN A 56 15.10 6.88 -17.10
C ASN A 56 13.84 7.61 -16.62
N LYS A 57 13.13 8.31 -17.50
CA LYS A 57 11.84 8.93 -17.16
C LYS A 57 10.80 7.88 -16.75
N GLN A 58 10.69 6.78 -17.50
CA GLN A 58 9.77 5.68 -17.17
C GLN A 58 10.12 5.02 -15.82
N ILE A 59 11.40 4.82 -15.53
CA ILE A 59 11.85 4.31 -14.22
C ILE A 59 11.47 5.28 -13.09
N LEU A 60 11.61 6.59 -13.32
CA LEU A 60 11.23 7.60 -12.33
C LEU A 60 9.72 7.59 -12.06
N GLU A 61 8.91 7.49 -13.12
CA GLU A 61 7.45 7.35 -13.03
C GLU A 61 7.06 6.08 -12.26
N LEU A 62 7.68 4.94 -12.59
CA LEU A 62 7.46 3.68 -11.89
C LEU A 62 7.83 3.76 -10.41
N ARG A 63 8.91 4.44 -10.04
CA ARG A 63 9.27 4.67 -8.63
C ARG A 63 8.17 5.43 -7.90
N SER A 64 7.61 6.47 -8.51
CA SER A 64 6.48 7.21 -7.92
C SER A 64 5.26 6.32 -7.71
N VAL A 65 4.94 5.47 -8.70
CA VAL A 65 3.83 4.50 -8.60
C VAL A 65 4.08 3.50 -7.48
N LEU A 66 5.29 2.93 -7.38
CA LEU A 66 5.65 1.98 -6.32
C LEU A 66 5.53 2.59 -4.92
N VAL A 67 5.97 3.84 -4.74
CA VAL A 67 5.83 4.55 -3.46
C VAL A 67 4.35 4.72 -3.09
N GLY A 68 3.51 5.10 -4.06
CA GLY A 68 2.06 5.20 -3.84
C GLY A 68 1.43 3.86 -3.46
N LEU A 69 1.84 2.77 -4.11
CA LEU A 69 1.38 1.42 -3.78
C LEU A 69 1.83 0.98 -2.38
N GLY A 70 3.07 1.28 -1.99
CA GLY A 70 3.58 1.03 -0.64
C GLY A 70 2.74 1.72 0.44
N HIS A 71 2.33 2.97 0.20
CA HIS A 71 1.44 3.68 1.12
C HIS A 71 0.06 3.01 1.23
N LYS A 72 -0.50 2.55 0.10
CA LYS A 72 -1.78 1.83 0.08
C LYS A 72 -1.73 0.49 0.80
N VAL A 73 -0.66 -0.28 0.62
CA VAL A 73 -0.44 -1.53 1.35
C VAL A 73 -0.32 -1.25 2.85
N ASN A 74 0.44 -0.23 3.24
CA ASN A 74 0.57 0.15 4.64
C ASN A 74 -0.77 0.57 5.25
N GLN A 75 -1.57 1.35 4.53
CA GLN A 75 -2.91 1.74 4.97
C GLN A 75 -3.80 0.50 5.18
N GLN A 76 -3.83 -0.43 4.21
CA GLN A 76 -4.59 -1.68 4.35
C GLN A 76 -4.09 -2.52 5.51
N GLN A 77 -2.78 -2.58 5.74
CA GLN A 77 -2.21 -3.32 6.87
C GLN A 77 -2.64 -2.72 8.21
N SER A 78 -2.69 -1.39 8.33
CA SER A 78 -3.23 -0.73 9.53
C SER A 78 -4.72 -1.01 9.73
N GLU A 79 -5.52 -0.99 8.66
CA GLU A 79 -6.94 -1.35 8.73
C GLU A 79 -7.15 -2.81 9.16
N LEU A 80 -6.34 -3.74 8.62
CA LEU A 80 -6.37 -5.15 9.02
C LEU A 80 -5.96 -5.34 10.49
N GLN A 81 -4.96 -4.61 10.98
CA GLN A 81 -4.56 -4.67 12.39
C GLN A 81 -5.70 -4.21 13.30
N LEU A 82 -6.33 -3.07 12.98
CA LEU A 82 -7.47 -2.57 13.73
C LEU A 82 -8.63 -3.56 13.72
N LEU A 83 -8.93 -4.15 12.55
CA LEU A 83 -10.01 -5.13 12.44
C LEU A 83 -9.73 -6.38 13.29
N ASN A 84 -8.48 -6.83 13.31
CA ASN A 84 -8.07 -7.98 14.13
C ASN A 84 -8.18 -7.69 15.62
N GLU A 85 -7.81 -6.48 16.06
CA GLU A 85 -8.00 -6.04 17.45
C GLU A 85 -9.48 -5.99 17.83
N ARG A 86 -10.35 -5.47 16.95
CA ARG A 86 -11.81 -5.50 17.15
C ARG A 86 -12.38 -6.91 17.22
N ILE A 87 -11.89 -7.82 16.38
CA ILE A 87 -12.32 -9.23 16.42
C ILE A 87 -11.91 -9.85 17.76
N ALA A 88 -10.70 -9.60 18.25
CA ALA A 88 -10.25 -10.10 19.54
C ALA A 88 -11.10 -9.54 20.71
N GLU A 89 -11.46 -8.26 20.67
CA GLU A 89 -12.38 -7.66 21.65
C GLU A 89 -13.75 -8.35 21.64
N ILE A 90 -14.34 -8.57 20.45
CA ILE A 90 -15.64 -9.23 20.30
C ILE A 90 -15.58 -10.68 20.76
N GLU A 91 -14.53 -11.42 20.41
CA GLU A 91 -14.38 -12.82 20.81
C GLU A 91 -14.29 -12.97 22.33
N ASN A 92 -13.57 -12.07 23.00
CA ASN A 92 -13.52 -12.06 24.47
C ASN A 92 -14.87 -11.69 25.08
N ALA A 93 -15.55 -10.67 24.55
CA ALA A 93 -16.87 -10.27 25.05
C ALA A 93 -17.94 -11.36 24.86
N ASP A 94 -17.90 -12.12 23.75
CA ASP A 94 -18.84 -13.22 23.50
C ASP A 94 -18.60 -14.40 24.44
N LYS A 95 -17.34 -14.73 24.75
CA LYS A 95 -16.99 -15.76 25.75
C LYS A 95 -17.58 -15.41 27.12
N ASP A 96 -17.32 -14.20 27.59
CA ASP A 96 -17.82 -13.74 28.89
C ASP A 96 -19.36 -13.70 28.91
N GLY A 97 -19.98 -13.14 27.87
CA GLY A 97 -21.44 -13.06 27.76
C GLY A 97 -22.14 -14.43 27.77
N ARG A 98 -21.54 -15.45 27.14
CA ARG A 98 -22.08 -16.82 27.14
C ARG A 98 -21.96 -17.48 28.51
N LEU A 99 -20.84 -17.28 29.22
CA LEU A 99 -20.66 -17.77 30.60
C LEU A 99 -21.69 -17.15 31.55
N TYR A 100 -21.87 -15.82 31.51
CA TYR A 100 -22.86 -15.14 32.36
C TYR A 100 -24.31 -15.51 32.02
N SER A 101 -24.66 -15.64 30.74
CA SER A 101 -26.01 -16.06 30.32
C SER A 101 -26.33 -17.48 30.78
N ARG A 102 -25.35 -18.38 30.72
CA ARG A 102 -25.46 -19.76 31.24
C ARG A 102 -25.61 -19.77 32.76
N ALA A 103 -24.74 -19.06 33.48
CA ALA A 103 -24.79 -18.95 34.94
C ALA A 103 -26.12 -18.38 35.43
N ASN A 104 -26.64 -17.33 34.77
CA ASN A 104 -27.92 -16.72 35.14
C ASN A 104 -29.09 -17.71 34.99
N LYS A 105 -29.07 -18.58 33.99
CA LYS A 105 -30.08 -19.66 33.87
C LYS A 105 -29.98 -20.68 35.00
N MET A 106 -28.77 -21.10 35.39
CA MET A 106 -28.58 -22.05 36.49
C MET A 106 -28.98 -21.44 37.84
N VAL A 107 -28.64 -20.17 38.08
CA VAL A 107 -29.08 -19.37 39.23
C VAL A 107 -30.62 -19.30 39.28
N GLN A 108 -31.29 -19.07 38.14
CA GLN A 108 -32.76 -19.07 38.04
C GLN A 108 -33.41 -20.42 38.37
N LEU A 109 -32.73 -21.53 38.06
CA LEU A 109 -33.15 -22.89 38.38
C LEU A 109 -32.85 -23.29 39.84
N GLY A 110 -32.13 -22.44 40.59
CA GLY A 110 -31.81 -22.66 42.00
C GLY A 110 -30.54 -23.47 42.23
N ALA A 111 -29.60 -23.48 41.28
CA ALA A 111 -28.30 -24.13 41.42
C ALA A 111 -27.51 -23.57 42.62
N ASP A 112 -26.75 -24.45 43.29
CA ASP A 112 -25.90 -24.05 44.42
C ASP A 112 -24.68 -23.26 43.95
N ILE A 113 -24.08 -22.50 44.87
CA ILE A 113 -22.91 -21.67 44.54
C ILE A 113 -21.72 -22.49 44.03
N ASN A 114 -21.48 -23.68 44.58
CA ASN A 114 -20.35 -24.51 44.15
C ASN A 114 -20.56 -25.08 42.75
N GLU A 115 -21.81 -25.40 42.40
CA GLU A 115 -22.20 -25.91 41.08
C GLU A 115 -22.04 -24.84 39.99
N ILE A 116 -22.33 -23.57 40.30
CA ILE A 116 -22.11 -22.44 39.39
C ILE A 116 -20.61 -22.18 39.17
N ILE A 117 -19.79 -22.32 40.21
CA ILE A 117 -18.34 -22.13 40.13
C ILE A 117 -17.69 -23.20 39.26
N GLU A 118 -18.05 -24.47 39.43
CA GLU A 118 -17.48 -25.57 38.63
C GLU A 118 -17.94 -25.53 37.17
N GLU A 119 -19.23 -25.29 36.91
CA GLU A 119 -19.80 -25.47 35.55
C GLU A 119 -19.73 -24.20 34.68
N CYS A 120 -19.64 -23.01 35.27
CA CYS A 120 -19.46 -21.74 34.53
C CYS A 120 -18.08 -21.12 34.73
N GLU A 121 -17.18 -21.78 35.48
CA GLU A 121 -15.80 -21.32 35.72
C GLU A 121 -15.71 -19.88 36.27
N LEU A 122 -16.75 -19.44 36.98
CA LEU A 122 -16.84 -18.08 37.52
C LEU A 122 -16.14 -17.97 38.88
N PRO A 123 -15.49 -16.84 39.18
CA PRO A 123 -14.91 -16.59 40.51
C PRO A 123 -15.98 -16.61 41.61
N LYS A 124 -15.62 -17.09 42.79
CA LYS A 124 -16.52 -17.18 43.96
C LYS A 124 -17.26 -15.87 44.26
N ALA A 125 -16.56 -14.74 44.21
CA ALA A 125 -17.14 -13.42 44.47
C ALA A 125 -18.25 -13.03 43.47
N GLU A 126 -18.15 -13.47 42.21
CA GLU A 126 -19.15 -13.17 41.17
C GLU A 126 -20.38 -14.07 41.32
N ALA A 127 -20.18 -15.36 41.60
CA ALA A 127 -21.28 -16.29 41.87
C ALA A 127 -22.08 -15.87 43.11
N GLU A 128 -21.41 -15.42 44.18
CA GLU A 128 -22.04 -14.87 45.39
C GLU A 128 -22.90 -13.63 45.07
N LEU A 129 -22.37 -12.72 44.25
CA LEU A 129 -23.08 -11.52 43.82
C LEU A 129 -24.35 -11.87 43.04
N MET A 130 -24.26 -12.78 42.04
CA MET A 130 -25.41 -13.19 41.23
C MET A 130 -26.55 -13.79 42.07
N LEU A 131 -26.24 -14.68 43.01
CA LEU A 131 -27.21 -15.26 43.94
C LEU A 131 -27.83 -14.20 44.87
N SER A 132 -27.03 -13.24 45.34
CA SER A 132 -27.52 -12.16 46.20
C SER A 132 -28.50 -11.22 45.46
N LEU A 133 -28.22 -10.93 44.18
CA LEU A 133 -29.08 -10.11 43.32
C LEU A 133 -30.40 -10.81 43.06
N GLN A 134 -30.39 -12.10 42.75
CA GLN A 134 -31.62 -12.87 42.57
C GLN A 134 -32.44 -12.97 43.86
N LYS A 135 -31.79 -13.19 45.02
CA LYS A 135 -32.47 -13.16 46.33
C LYS A 135 -33.14 -11.81 46.59
N LYS A 136 -32.49 -10.70 46.22
CA LYS A 136 -33.08 -9.36 46.29
C LYS A 136 -34.26 -9.19 45.33
N MET A 137 -34.17 -9.69 44.10
CA MET A 137 -35.27 -9.65 43.12
C MET A 137 -36.47 -10.51 43.55
N ALA A 138 -36.23 -11.71 44.10
CA ALA A 138 -37.25 -12.59 44.65
C ALA A 138 -37.94 -11.98 45.89
N ALA A 139 -37.18 -11.28 46.74
CA ALA A 139 -37.72 -10.53 47.86
C ALA A 139 -38.56 -9.31 47.43
N GLN A 140 -38.26 -8.73 46.25
CA GLN A 140 -39.02 -7.61 45.68
C GLN A 140 -40.26 -8.06 44.89
N SER A 141 -40.22 -9.21 44.22
CA SER A 141 -41.38 -9.77 43.49
C SER A 141 -42.50 -10.22 44.44
N SER A 142 -42.16 -10.64 45.66
CA SER A 142 -43.13 -10.94 46.72
C SER A 142 -43.83 -9.68 47.30
N LYS A 143 -43.24 -8.48 47.13
CA LYS A 143 -43.76 -7.20 47.67
C LYS A 143 -44.42 -6.28 46.62
N LYS A 144 -44.76 -6.76 45.41
CA LYS A 144 -45.45 -5.93 44.41
C LYS A 144 -46.98 -6.10 44.51
N PRO A 145 -47.76 -5.06 44.90
CA PRO A 145 -49.21 -5.11 44.76
C PRO A 145 -49.55 -5.10 43.27
N ARG A 146 -50.26 -6.14 42.83
CA ARG A 146 -51.00 -6.15 41.57
C ARG A 146 -52.13 -5.11 41.69
N SER A 147 -51.89 -3.87 41.27
CA SER A 147 -52.99 -2.93 41.00
C SER A 147 -53.39 -3.05 39.54
N SER A 148 -54.64 -3.48 39.35
CA SER A 148 -55.42 -3.47 38.12
C SER A 148 -55.28 -2.17 37.33
N SER A 149 -55.33 -2.33 36.01
CA SER A 149 -55.48 -1.29 34.98
C SER A 149 -56.54 -0.23 35.34
N PRO A 150 -56.44 0.97 34.74
CA PRO A 150 -57.39 1.23 33.68
C PRO A 150 -56.72 1.75 32.40
N SER A 151 -57.18 1.15 31.30
CA SER A 151 -57.12 1.68 29.95
C SER A 151 -57.47 3.16 29.87
N ARG A 152 -56.51 4.00 29.47
CA ARG A 152 -56.79 5.37 29.00
C ARG A 152 -56.54 5.44 27.50
N THR A 153 -57.59 5.15 26.75
CA THR A 153 -57.78 5.66 25.40
C THR A 153 -57.92 7.18 25.45
N GLN A 154 -56.94 7.91 24.92
CA GLN A 154 -57.13 9.29 24.45
C GLN A 154 -56.01 9.59 23.42
N ARG A 155 -56.24 9.24 22.15
CA ARG A 155 -56.71 10.14 21.08
C ARG A 155 -55.84 11.39 20.84
N SER A 156 -55.13 11.32 19.71
CA SER A 156 -55.02 12.33 18.64
C SER A 156 -54.42 13.71 18.93
N SER A 157 -53.26 13.96 18.32
CA SER A 157 -52.93 15.12 17.44
C SER A 157 -51.46 14.93 17.03
N VAL A 158 -51.14 14.59 15.77
CA VAL A 158 -51.03 15.53 14.64
C VAL A 158 -50.21 16.75 15.02
N ASP A 159 -48.94 16.72 14.65
CA ASP A 159 -48.07 17.83 14.21
C ASP A 159 -46.63 17.54 14.65
N ARG A 160 -45.55 17.93 13.99
CA ARG A 160 -45.23 18.45 12.65
C ARG A 160 -43.73 18.68 12.76
N GLN A 161 -42.97 18.15 11.80
CA GLN A 161 -41.65 18.61 11.35
C GLN A 161 -40.93 19.65 12.23
N ARG A 162 -39.76 19.27 12.75
CA ARG A 162 -38.54 20.08 12.65
C ARG A 162 -37.30 19.21 12.70
#